data_AF-A0A328WKW7-F1
#
_entry.id   AF-A0A328WKW7-F1
#
_cell.length_a   1.000
_cell.length_b   1.000
_cell.length_c   1.000
_cell.angle_alpha   90.00
_cell.angle_beta   90.00
_cell.angle_gamma   90.00
#
_symmetry.space_group_name_H-M   'P 1'
#
loop_
_entity.id
_entity.type
_entity.pdbx_description
1 polymer ?
#
loop_
_entity_poly.entity_id
_entity_poly.type
_entity_poly.pdbx_seq_one_letter_code
_entity_poly.pdbx_strand_id
1 'polypeptide(L)'
;MMQLLHWQPDVEFRTKWQYQNIMYMVAGYVVGHVSRSSWEEVVQKRIFEPLNMTSSQFSVDKTQLHHDYAMPYIQIEDQARVIPFRNIGTIGPAGSINSNIKDMANWVRFQINHGMHDGQRLVSDEMLDTLHTPHMVCDMTEVNLNNTHLGSYGLGWLIEPYRGSRMVIHEGNIDGFTAHVAFMPAEKMGVVVLSNLNATPLPVYIANYIFDSLLGGEVKD
;
A
#
# COMPACT_ATOMS: atom_id res chain seq x y z
N MET A 1 -18.31 16.66 -9.48
CA MET A 1 -18.08 15.70 -10.59
C MET A 1 -17.87 16.36 -11.96
N MET A 2 -18.41 17.56 -12.24
CA MET A 2 -18.23 18.24 -13.54
C MET A 2 -16.87 18.94 -13.79
N GLN A 3 -16.01 19.13 -12.78
CA GLN A 3 -14.74 19.86 -12.98
C GLN A 3 -13.59 18.99 -13.55
N LEU A 4 -13.66 17.67 -13.45
CA LEU A 4 -12.63 16.76 -13.99
C LEU A 4 -12.70 16.64 -15.53
N LEU A 5 -13.86 16.91 -16.13
CA LEU A 5 -14.08 16.81 -17.58
C LEU A 5 -13.26 17.81 -18.42
N HIS A 6 -12.68 18.83 -17.78
CA HIS A 6 -11.94 19.89 -18.46
C HIS A 6 -10.44 19.90 -18.15
N TRP A 7 -9.95 18.94 -17.36
CA TRP A 7 -8.52 18.81 -17.11
C TRP A 7 -7.88 18.08 -18.28
N GLN A 8 -7.08 18.82 -19.04
CA GLN A 8 -6.23 18.24 -20.07
C GLN A 8 -5.05 17.52 -19.39
N PRO A 9 -4.68 16.32 -19.83
CA PRO A 9 -3.40 15.74 -19.46
C PRO A 9 -2.26 16.71 -19.78
N ASP A 10 -1.31 16.88 -18.87
CA ASP A 10 -0.11 17.70 -19.06
C ASP A 10 0.95 16.98 -19.92
N VAL A 11 0.77 15.68 -20.14
CA VAL A 11 1.61 14.80 -20.94
C VAL A 11 0.77 13.80 -21.74
N GLU A 12 1.34 13.26 -22.82
CA GLU A 12 0.68 12.24 -23.63
C GLU A 12 0.48 10.93 -22.87
N PHE A 13 -0.56 10.17 -23.24
CA PHE A 13 -0.90 8.91 -22.59
C PHE A 13 0.27 7.92 -22.62
N ARG A 14 0.59 7.34 -21.45
CA ARG A 14 1.69 6.36 -21.24
C ARG A 14 3.10 6.87 -21.57
N THR A 15 3.30 8.19 -21.64
CA THR A 15 4.65 8.75 -21.89
C THR A 15 5.39 9.14 -20.62
N LYS A 16 4.69 9.35 -19.50
CA LYS A 16 5.27 9.70 -18.20
C LYS A 16 4.44 9.11 -17.07
N TRP A 17 5.12 8.65 -16.03
CA TRP A 17 4.48 8.22 -14.79
C TRP A 17 4.02 9.41 -13.95
N GLN A 18 2.78 9.35 -13.47
CA GLN A 18 2.17 10.34 -12.59
C GLN A 18 1.23 9.64 -11.61
N TYR A 19 1.52 9.75 -10.32
CA TYR A 19 0.65 9.17 -9.29
C TYR A 19 -0.68 9.92 -9.21
N GLN A 20 -1.80 9.20 -9.27
CA GLN A 20 -3.15 9.79 -9.32
C GLN A 20 -4.17 8.97 -8.52
N ASN A 21 -4.53 9.44 -7.32
CA ASN A 21 -5.56 8.79 -6.48
C ASN A 21 -6.92 8.66 -7.18
N ILE A 22 -7.24 9.60 -8.08
CA ILE A 22 -8.50 9.57 -8.85
C ILE A 22 -8.58 8.32 -9.72
N MET A 23 -7.46 7.82 -10.25
CA MET A 23 -7.46 6.60 -11.07
C MET A 23 -7.77 5.35 -10.25
N TYR A 24 -7.35 5.30 -8.98
CA TYR A 24 -7.73 4.22 -8.06
C TYR A 24 -9.20 4.31 -7.65
N MET A 25 -9.74 5.51 -7.43
CA MET A 25 -11.18 5.70 -7.24
C MET A 25 -11.99 5.16 -8.44
N VAL A 26 -11.54 5.44 -9.67
CA VAL A 26 -12.15 4.89 -10.90
C VAL A 26 -12.05 3.37 -10.93
N ALA A 27 -10.90 2.78 -10.58
CA ALA A 27 -10.73 1.34 -10.52
C ALA A 27 -11.73 0.69 -9.54
N GLY A 28 -11.90 1.25 -8.34
CA GLY A 28 -12.90 0.78 -7.38
C GLY A 28 -14.33 0.91 -7.89
N TYR A 29 -14.66 2.03 -8.57
CA TYR A 29 -15.96 2.20 -9.21
C TYR A 29 -16.23 1.12 -10.27
N VAL A 30 -15.25 0.82 -11.13
CA VAL A 30 -15.37 -0.23 -12.17
C VAL A 30 -15.57 -1.59 -11.52
N VAL A 31 -14.80 -1.92 -10.49
CA VAL A 31 -14.92 -3.19 -9.75
C VAL A 31 -16.33 -3.34 -9.16
N GLY A 32 -16.84 -2.32 -8.48
CA GLY A 32 -18.20 -2.33 -7.93
C GLY A 32 -19.26 -2.47 -9.02
N HIS A 33 -19.15 -1.67 -10.08
CA HIS A 33 -20.10 -1.68 -11.20
C HIS A 33 -20.21 -3.04 -11.88
N VAL A 34 -19.07 -3.63 -12.26
CA VAL A 34 -19.02 -4.95 -12.92
C VAL A 34 -19.51 -6.06 -11.98
N SER A 35 -19.25 -5.91 -10.67
CA SER A 35 -19.69 -6.89 -9.66
C SER A 35 -21.13 -6.69 -9.20
N ARG A 36 -21.83 -5.64 -9.68
CA ARG A 36 -23.16 -5.21 -9.21
C ARG A 36 -23.21 -5.10 -7.67
N SER A 37 -22.15 -4.54 -7.10
CA SER A 37 -21.89 -4.46 -5.67
C SER A 37 -21.08 -3.20 -5.36
N SER A 38 -20.78 -2.92 -4.10
CA SER A 38 -19.83 -1.87 -3.75
C SER A 38 -18.39 -2.41 -3.82
N TRP A 39 -17.38 -1.54 -3.98
CA TRP A 39 -15.99 -2.01 -3.96
C TRP A 39 -15.63 -2.58 -2.57
N GLU A 40 -16.18 -2.00 -1.51
CA GLU A 40 -16.03 -2.46 -0.13
C GLU A 40 -16.53 -3.90 0.02
N GLU A 41 -17.74 -4.20 -0.47
CA GLU A 41 -18.31 -5.55 -0.43
C GLU A 41 -17.48 -6.54 -1.26
N VAL A 42 -16.94 -6.10 -2.40
CA VAL A 42 -16.06 -6.95 -3.24
C VAL A 42 -14.76 -7.25 -2.52
N VAL A 43 -14.08 -6.24 -1.96
CA VAL A 43 -12.83 -6.42 -1.20
C VAL A 43 -13.08 -7.26 0.05
N GLN A 44 -14.16 -7.00 0.78
CA GLN A 44 -14.55 -7.78 1.96
C GLN A 44 -14.66 -9.27 1.62
N LYS A 45 -15.47 -9.62 0.61
CA LYS A 45 -15.77 -11.01 0.27
C LYS A 45 -14.64 -11.74 -0.45
N ARG A 46 -13.88 -11.03 -1.30
CA ARG A 46 -12.86 -11.67 -2.15
C ARG A 46 -11.46 -11.62 -1.57
N ILE A 47 -11.20 -10.70 -0.63
CA ILE A 47 -9.86 -10.48 -0.07
C ILE A 47 -9.88 -10.61 1.45
N PHE A 48 -10.67 -9.81 2.18
CA PHE A 48 -10.57 -9.81 3.65
C PHE A 48 -11.05 -11.12 4.28
N GLU A 49 -12.22 -11.63 3.89
CA GLU A 49 -12.77 -12.87 4.43
C GLU A 49 -11.86 -14.08 4.13
N PRO A 50 -11.41 -14.33 2.89
CA PRO A 50 -10.57 -15.50 2.60
C PRO A 50 -9.15 -15.40 3.17
N LEU A 51 -8.66 -14.19 3.49
CA LEU A 51 -7.35 -13.96 4.11
C LEU A 51 -7.43 -13.80 5.64
N ASN A 52 -8.62 -14.03 6.23
CA ASN A 52 -8.86 -13.88 7.65
C ASN A 52 -8.46 -12.50 8.19
N MET A 53 -8.69 -11.44 7.41
CA MET A 53 -8.41 -10.05 7.76
C MET A 53 -9.62 -9.44 8.50
N THR A 54 -9.94 -10.00 9.66
CA THR A 54 -11.21 -9.76 10.37
C THR A 54 -11.34 -8.39 11.02
N SER A 55 -10.24 -7.65 11.14
CA SER A 55 -10.23 -6.29 11.70
C SER A 55 -10.15 -5.21 10.63
N SER A 56 -9.90 -5.60 9.37
CA SER A 56 -9.73 -4.68 8.25
C SER A 56 -11.07 -4.16 7.77
N GLN A 57 -11.17 -2.85 7.56
CA GLN A 57 -12.43 -2.18 7.24
C GLN A 57 -12.19 -0.83 6.53
N PHE A 58 -13.27 -0.14 6.14
CA PHE A 58 -13.24 0.97 5.16
C PHE A 58 -13.62 2.36 5.71
N SER A 59 -13.79 2.50 7.02
CA SER A 59 -14.34 3.68 7.70
C SER A 59 -13.57 4.04 8.98
N VAL A 60 -13.10 5.28 9.04
CA VAL A 60 -12.48 5.82 10.27
C VAL A 60 -13.48 5.92 11.43
N ASP A 61 -14.77 6.11 11.15
CA ASP A 61 -15.80 6.17 12.18
C ASP A 61 -16.01 4.80 12.83
N LYS A 62 -16.04 3.73 12.03
CA LYS A 62 -16.10 2.35 12.54
C LYS A 62 -14.83 1.98 13.32
N THR A 63 -13.66 2.43 12.86
CA THR A 63 -12.38 2.21 13.56
C THR A 63 -12.43 2.74 14.99
N GLN A 64 -12.96 3.95 15.17
CA GLN A 64 -13.07 4.60 16.48
C GLN A 64 -14.07 3.95 17.44
N LEU A 65 -14.87 2.98 16.99
CA LEU A 65 -15.75 2.17 17.85
C LEU A 65 -15.01 0.99 18.50
N HIS A 66 -13.80 0.66 18.04
CA HIS A 66 -12.98 -0.36 18.67
C HIS A 66 -12.26 0.20 19.91
N HIS A 67 -11.84 -0.69 20.82
CA HIS A 67 -11.07 -0.30 22.00
C HIS A 67 -9.56 -0.22 21.74
N ASP A 68 -9.09 -0.82 20.64
CA ASP A 68 -7.69 -0.90 20.26
C ASP A 68 -7.50 -0.29 18.87
N TYR A 69 -7.24 1.02 18.84
CA TYR A 69 -6.92 1.77 17.64
C TYR A 69 -5.88 2.85 17.98
N ALA A 70 -5.07 3.21 16.98
CA ALA A 70 -4.07 4.27 17.14
C ALA A 70 -4.68 5.65 16.86
N MET A 71 -4.31 6.65 17.67
CA MET A 71 -4.65 8.06 17.39
C MET A 71 -3.69 8.63 16.35
N PRO A 72 -4.15 9.49 15.42
CA PRO A 72 -3.29 10.17 14.46
C PRO A 72 -2.51 11.32 15.11
N TYR A 73 -1.20 11.40 14.83
CA TYR A 73 -0.34 12.48 15.33
C TYR A 73 0.34 13.23 14.20
N ILE A 74 0.49 14.55 14.37
CA ILE A 74 1.41 15.39 13.59
C ILE A 74 2.53 15.90 14.48
N GLN A 75 3.70 16.12 13.90
CA GLN A 75 4.79 16.80 14.58
C GLN A 75 4.58 18.31 14.48
N ILE A 76 4.47 19.00 15.61
CA ILE A 76 4.53 20.46 15.69
C ILE A 76 5.70 20.83 16.59
N GLU A 77 6.70 21.50 16.02
CA GLU A 77 7.99 21.71 16.70
C GLU A 77 8.58 20.36 17.13
N ASP A 78 8.98 20.21 18.39
CA ASP A 78 9.54 18.97 18.95
C ASP A 78 8.48 18.11 19.68
N GLN A 79 7.18 18.35 19.44
CA GLN A 79 6.10 17.62 20.11
C GLN A 79 5.12 16.97 19.13
N ALA A 80 4.80 15.70 19.38
CA ALA A 80 3.71 15.01 18.71
C ALA A 80 2.36 15.50 19.26
N ARG A 81 1.46 15.93 18.37
CA ARG A 81 0.11 16.39 18.72
C ARG A 81 -0.95 15.58 18.01
N VAL A 82 -1.97 15.17 18.76
CA VAL A 82 -3.13 14.47 18.23
C VAL A 82 -3.92 15.40 17.31
N ILE A 83 -4.38 14.85 16.19
CA ILE A 83 -5.31 15.53 15.26
C ILE A 83 -6.60 14.72 15.08
N PRO A 84 -7.66 15.28 14.47
CA PRO A 84 -8.83 14.50 14.10
C PRO A 84 -8.54 13.49 12.99
N PHE A 85 -9.28 12.38 12.96
CA PHE A 85 -9.27 11.46 11.82
C PHE A 85 -9.76 12.14 10.55
N ARG A 86 -9.06 11.90 9.43
CA ARG A 86 -9.50 12.35 8.11
C ARG A 86 -10.36 11.29 7.43
N ASN A 87 -11.59 11.66 7.09
CA ASN A 87 -12.46 10.81 6.29
C ASN A 87 -12.19 11.05 4.79
N ILE A 88 -11.71 10.03 4.09
CA ILE A 88 -11.46 10.04 2.64
C ILE A 88 -12.40 9.10 1.86
N GLY A 89 -13.59 8.80 2.40
CA GLY A 89 -14.55 7.87 1.79
C GLY A 89 -14.94 8.21 0.34
N THR A 90 -14.88 9.48 -0.06
CA THR A 90 -15.14 9.92 -1.45
C THR A 90 -14.11 9.43 -2.46
N ILE A 91 -12.89 9.13 -2.03
CA ILE A 91 -11.81 8.52 -2.83
C ILE A 91 -11.43 7.16 -2.24
N GLY A 92 -12.39 6.48 -1.60
CA GLY A 92 -12.13 5.35 -0.71
C GLY A 92 -11.24 4.22 -1.27
N PRO A 93 -11.43 3.78 -2.53
CA PRO A 93 -10.57 2.77 -3.14
C PRO A 93 -9.08 3.13 -3.19
N ALA A 94 -8.73 4.41 -3.09
CA ALA A 94 -7.35 4.89 -3.11
C ALA A 94 -6.64 4.85 -1.75
N GLY A 95 -7.36 4.65 -0.64
CA GLY A 95 -6.70 4.69 0.68
C GLY A 95 -7.56 4.55 1.94
N SER A 96 -8.87 4.28 1.85
CA SER A 96 -9.74 4.23 3.05
C SER A 96 -9.65 2.93 3.86
N ILE A 97 -8.80 1.97 3.48
CA ILE A 97 -8.63 0.74 4.24
C ILE A 97 -7.87 1.06 5.54
N ASN A 98 -8.47 0.72 6.67
CA ASN A 98 -7.78 0.70 7.96
C ASN A 98 -7.60 -0.76 8.36
N SER A 99 -6.41 -1.10 8.84
CA SER A 99 -6.03 -2.49 9.14
C SER A 99 -5.07 -2.52 10.33
N ASN A 100 -4.60 -3.71 10.69
CA ASN A 100 -3.59 -3.93 11.72
C ASN A 100 -2.50 -4.90 11.20
N ILE A 101 -1.45 -5.07 11.99
CA ILE A 101 -0.30 -5.87 11.57
C ILE A 101 -0.63 -7.35 11.34
N LYS A 102 -1.61 -7.92 12.06
CA LYS A 102 -1.99 -9.33 11.92
C LYS A 102 -2.70 -9.58 10.59
N ASP A 103 -3.65 -8.72 10.25
CA ASP A 103 -4.38 -8.77 8.99
C ASP A 103 -3.44 -8.50 7.80
N MET A 104 -2.62 -7.45 7.89
CA MET A 104 -1.67 -7.11 6.83
C MET A 104 -0.61 -8.20 6.64
N ALA A 105 -0.21 -8.92 7.69
CA ALA A 105 0.69 -10.07 7.55
C ALA A 105 0.06 -11.20 6.73
N ASN A 106 -1.25 -11.48 6.89
CA ASN A 106 -1.95 -12.45 6.05
C ASN A 106 -2.01 -12.00 4.59
N TRP A 107 -2.26 -10.71 4.36
CA TRP A 107 -2.25 -10.13 3.02
C TRP A 107 -0.88 -10.21 2.35
N VAL A 108 0.20 -9.86 3.04
CA VAL A 108 1.57 -9.96 2.51
C VAL A 108 1.97 -11.42 2.26
N ARG A 109 1.60 -12.35 3.16
CA ARG A 109 1.80 -13.80 2.93
C ARG A 109 1.09 -14.26 1.65
N PHE A 110 -0.11 -13.77 1.38
CA PHE A 110 -0.84 -14.06 0.14
C PHE A 110 -0.10 -13.54 -1.10
N GLN A 111 0.46 -12.33 -1.04
CA GLN A 111 1.24 -11.76 -2.15
C GLN A 111 2.52 -12.58 -2.42
N ILE A 112 3.27 -12.91 -1.37
CA ILE A 112 4.52 -13.69 -1.45
C ILE A 112 4.24 -15.11 -1.97
N ASN A 113 3.11 -15.71 -1.56
CA ASN A 113 2.72 -17.05 -1.98
C ASN A 113 1.96 -17.07 -3.30
N HIS A 114 2.18 -16.08 -4.17
CA HIS A 114 1.66 -16.07 -5.54
C HIS A 114 0.14 -16.28 -5.60
N GLY A 115 -0.60 -15.63 -4.72
CA GLY A 115 -2.07 -15.64 -4.72
C GLY A 115 -2.68 -16.81 -3.94
N MET A 116 -1.87 -17.55 -3.20
CA MET A 116 -2.28 -18.66 -2.34
C MET A 116 -2.36 -18.23 -0.87
N HIS A 117 -3.42 -18.63 -0.18
CA HIS A 117 -3.54 -18.50 1.27
C HIS A 117 -4.22 -19.75 1.82
N ASP A 118 -3.62 -20.39 2.83
CA ASP A 118 -4.13 -21.60 3.50
C ASP A 118 -4.62 -22.71 2.54
N GLY A 119 -3.88 -22.91 1.44
CA GLY A 119 -4.17 -23.93 0.43
C GLY A 119 -5.23 -23.54 -0.61
N GLN A 120 -5.81 -22.35 -0.51
CA GLN A 120 -6.73 -21.79 -1.49
C GLN A 120 -6.08 -20.72 -2.36
N ARG A 121 -6.25 -20.85 -3.68
CA ARG A 121 -5.83 -19.84 -4.65
C ARG A 121 -6.96 -18.83 -4.86
N LEU A 122 -6.76 -17.57 -4.49
CA LEU A 122 -7.75 -16.49 -4.70
C LEU A 122 -7.50 -15.74 -6.01
N VAL A 123 -6.23 -15.66 -6.43
CA VAL A 123 -5.79 -14.99 -7.65
C VAL A 123 -4.80 -15.90 -8.39
N SER A 124 -4.87 -15.93 -9.72
CA SER A 124 -3.90 -16.69 -10.51
C SER A 124 -2.51 -16.11 -10.35
N ASP A 125 -1.50 -16.97 -10.44
CA ASP A 125 -0.09 -16.59 -10.39
C ASP A 125 0.22 -15.52 -11.46
N GLU A 126 -0.19 -15.78 -12.70
CA GLU A 126 -0.07 -14.85 -13.84
C GLU A 126 -0.66 -13.45 -13.56
N MET A 127 -1.77 -13.37 -12.82
CA MET A 127 -2.39 -12.09 -12.50
C MET A 127 -1.60 -11.33 -11.43
N LEU A 128 -1.09 -12.00 -10.40
CA LEU A 128 -0.20 -11.35 -9.43
C LEU A 128 1.13 -10.93 -10.08
N ASP A 129 1.69 -11.76 -10.95
CA ASP A 129 2.88 -11.40 -11.72
C ASP A 129 2.62 -10.15 -12.57
N THR A 130 1.45 -10.05 -13.21
CA THR A 130 1.05 -8.86 -13.96
C THR A 130 0.96 -7.62 -13.06
N LEU A 131 0.42 -7.75 -11.84
CA LEU A 131 0.34 -6.63 -10.89
C LEU A 131 1.73 -6.14 -10.45
N HIS A 132 2.65 -7.09 -10.22
CA HIS A 132 3.98 -6.79 -9.72
C HIS A 132 4.99 -6.48 -10.84
N THR A 133 4.63 -6.62 -12.12
CA THR A 133 5.55 -6.36 -13.25
C THR A 133 5.72 -4.86 -13.47
N PRO A 134 6.96 -4.36 -13.71
CA PRO A 134 7.21 -2.98 -14.11
C PRO A 134 6.45 -2.60 -15.39
N HIS A 135 5.59 -1.58 -15.32
CA HIS A 135 4.85 -1.06 -16.49
C HIS A 135 5.34 0.32 -16.95
N MET A 136 5.88 1.15 -16.05
CA MET A 136 6.52 2.43 -16.38
C MET A 136 7.68 2.72 -15.42
N VAL A 137 8.72 3.37 -15.92
CA VAL A 137 9.80 3.92 -15.08
C VAL A 137 9.24 5.10 -14.28
N CYS A 138 9.61 5.18 -13.01
CA CYS A 138 9.26 6.29 -12.12
C CYS A 138 10.43 6.63 -11.20
N ASP A 139 10.37 7.79 -10.56
CA ASP A 139 11.27 8.09 -9.47
C ASP A 139 10.99 7.15 -8.29
N MET A 140 12.03 6.89 -7.51
CA MET A 140 12.01 6.02 -6.33
C MET A 140 11.20 6.65 -5.19
N THR A 141 10.99 5.87 -4.13
CA THR A 141 10.51 6.40 -2.84
C THR A 141 11.38 7.59 -2.40
N GLU A 142 10.82 8.50 -1.59
CA GLU A 142 11.54 9.71 -1.13
C GLU A 142 12.85 9.37 -0.37
N VAL A 143 12.96 8.14 0.13
CA VAL A 143 14.08 7.62 0.91
C VAL A 143 14.91 6.63 0.08
N ASN A 144 15.90 7.14 -0.65
CA ASN A 144 16.80 6.33 -1.47
C ASN A 144 18.00 5.80 -0.67
N LEU A 145 17.79 4.77 0.14
CA LEU A 145 18.86 4.14 0.94
C LEU A 145 19.77 3.21 0.12
N ASN A 146 19.34 2.79 -1.06
CA ASN A 146 20.05 1.82 -1.88
C ASN A 146 21.00 2.44 -2.90
N ASN A 147 21.09 3.78 -2.95
CA ASN A 147 21.82 4.51 -3.98
C ASN A 147 21.46 4.06 -5.41
N THR A 148 20.21 3.64 -5.62
CA THR A 148 19.67 3.32 -6.95
C THR A 148 18.69 4.41 -7.35
N HIS A 149 18.83 4.94 -8.55
CA HIS A 149 17.86 5.87 -9.13
C HIS A 149 16.87 5.16 -10.05
N LEU A 150 16.87 3.82 -10.05
CA LEU A 150 16.03 3.01 -10.92
C LEU A 150 14.80 2.52 -10.16
N GLY A 151 13.69 3.23 -10.33
CA GLY A 151 12.37 2.83 -9.86
C GLY A 151 11.43 2.53 -11.03
N SER A 152 10.42 1.73 -10.76
CA SER A 152 9.34 1.48 -11.70
C SER A 152 8.02 1.28 -10.98
N TYR A 153 6.93 1.48 -11.70
CA TYR A 153 5.58 1.31 -11.19
C TYR A 153 4.88 0.19 -11.93
N GLY A 154 4.35 -0.76 -11.18
CA GLY A 154 3.45 -1.82 -11.63
C GLY A 154 1.99 -1.38 -11.59
N LEU A 155 1.08 -2.31 -11.34
CA LEU A 155 -0.34 -1.99 -11.14
C LEU A 155 -0.61 -1.88 -9.64
N GLY A 156 -0.39 -0.68 -9.08
CA GLY A 156 -0.52 -0.47 -7.63
C GLY A 156 0.74 -0.74 -6.84
N TRP A 157 1.92 -0.81 -7.46
CA TRP A 157 3.14 -1.20 -6.76
C TRP A 157 4.34 -0.41 -7.27
N LEU A 158 5.15 0.13 -6.36
CA LEU A 158 6.52 0.52 -6.65
C LEU A 158 7.38 -0.74 -6.70
N ILE A 159 8.30 -0.80 -7.66
CA ILE A 159 9.18 -1.94 -7.89
C ILE A 159 10.59 -1.41 -8.12
N GLU A 160 11.51 -1.87 -7.30
CA GLU A 160 12.89 -1.42 -7.29
C GLU A 160 13.87 -2.58 -6.99
N PRO A 161 15.14 -2.46 -7.41
CA PRO A 161 16.19 -3.34 -6.93
C PRO A 161 16.59 -2.96 -5.51
N TYR A 162 16.64 -3.95 -4.62
CA TYR A 162 17.10 -3.82 -3.24
C TYR A 162 18.15 -4.91 -2.96
N ARG A 163 19.41 -4.52 -2.77
CA ARG A 163 20.53 -5.46 -2.51
C ARG A 163 20.62 -6.67 -3.46
N GLY A 164 20.30 -6.46 -4.73
CA GLY A 164 20.32 -7.51 -5.77
C GLY A 164 19.02 -8.32 -5.88
N SER A 165 18.07 -8.09 -4.98
CA SER A 165 16.73 -8.67 -4.99
C SER A 165 15.72 -7.71 -5.58
N ARG A 166 14.61 -8.24 -6.10
CA ARG A 166 13.48 -7.43 -6.56
C ARG A 166 12.54 -7.17 -5.38
N MET A 167 12.40 -5.92 -4.99
CA MET A 167 11.48 -5.49 -3.94
C MET A 167 10.22 -4.88 -4.56
N VAL A 168 9.07 -5.26 -4.01
CA VAL A 168 7.74 -4.76 -4.39
C VAL A 168 7.17 -4.02 -3.20
N ILE A 169 6.75 -2.77 -3.40
CA ILE A 169 6.51 -1.78 -2.33
C ILE A 169 5.20 -1.05 -2.57
N HIS A 170 4.46 -0.78 -1.49
CA HIS A 170 3.47 0.29 -1.49
C HIS A 170 3.62 1.10 -0.19
N GLU A 171 3.69 2.41 -0.35
CA GLU A 171 3.69 3.36 0.76
C GLU A 171 2.31 3.96 0.95
N GLY A 172 1.98 4.35 2.16
CA GLY A 172 0.71 4.99 2.47
C GLY A 172 0.94 6.17 3.38
N ASN A 173 0.31 7.30 3.07
CA ASN A 173 0.28 8.43 3.97
C ASN A 173 -1.10 9.08 3.93
N ILE A 174 -1.67 9.26 5.12
CA ILE A 174 -2.86 10.07 5.37
C ILE A 174 -2.58 10.89 6.62
N ASP A 175 -3.38 11.93 6.88
CA ASP A 175 -3.22 12.81 8.02
C ASP A 175 -3.02 12.01 9.32
N GLY A 176 -1.79 12.04 9.85
CA GLY A 176 -1.42 11.39 11.10
C GLY A 176 -1.07 9.91 11.04
N PHE A 177 -1.00 9.29 9.86
CA PHE A 177 -0.59 7.89 9.72
C PHE A 177 0.32 7.70 8.51
N THR A 178 1.39 6.93 8.71
CA THR A 178 2.31 6.49 7.66
C THR A 178 2.41 4.97 7.66
N ALA A 179 2.34 4.35 6.50
CA ALA A 179 2.47 2.91 6.31
C ALA A 179 3.52 2.61 5.24
N HIS A 180 4.28 1.55 5.45
CA HIS A 180 5.19 0.99 4.46
C HIS A 180 4.99 -0.52 4.41
N VAL A 181 4.67 -1.03 3.21
CA VAL A 181 4.58 -2.45 2.94
C VAL A 181 5.57 -2.78 1.84
N ALA A 182 6.44 -3.75 2.10
CA ALA A 182 7.40 -4.21 1.13
C ALA A 182 7.57 -5.73 1.21
N PHE A 183 7.81 -6.38 0.08
CA PHE A 183 8.11 -7.80 0.03
C PHE A 183 8.99 -8.17 -1.16
N MET A 184 9.70 -9.28 -1.01
CA MET A 184 10.57 -9.86 -2.03
C MET A 184 10.11 -11.31 -2.26
N PRO A 185 9.33 -11.58 -3.33
CA PRO A 185 8.72 -12.89 -3.55
C PRO A 185 9.74 -14.04 -3.68
N ALA A 186 10.87 -13.81 -4.35
CA ALA A 186 11.88 -14.84 -4.59
C ALA A 186 12.55 -15.31 -3.29
N GLU A 187 12.73 -14.40 -2.35
CA GLU A 187 13.34 -14.59 -1.04
C GLU A 187 12.31 -14.98 0.04
N LYS A 188 11.01 -14.99 -0.32
CA LYS A 188 9.88 -15.33 0.55
C LYS A 188 9.83 -14.51 1.84
N MET A 189 10.16 -13.24 1.74
CA MET A 189 10.17 -12.30 2.85
C MET A 189 9.28 -11.09 2.58
N GLY A 190 8.69 -10.54 3.63
CA GLY A 190 7.91 -9.33 3.55
C GLY A 190 7.80 -8.66 4.91
N VAL A 191 7.68 -7.34 4.87
CA VAL A 191 7.68 -6.47 6.04
C VAL A 191 6.54 -5.47 5.89
N VAL A 192 5.81 -5.27 6.99
CA VAL A 192 4.79 -4.25 7.12
C VAL A 192 5.16 -3.41 8.33
N VAL A 193 5.29 -2.11 8.15
CA VAL A 193 5.51 -1.16 9.24
C VAL A 193 4.44 -0.09 9.20
N LEU A 194 3.75 0.09 10.33
CA LEU A 194 2.68 1.08 10.50
C LEU A 194 3.11 2.07 11.58
N SER A 195 2.94 3.36 11.31
CA SER A 195 3.21 4.45 12.23
C SER A 195 2.01 5.38 12.29
N ASN A 196 1.70 5.87 13.48
CA ASN A 196 0.67 6.88 13.71
C ASN A 196 1.25 8.30 13.83
N LEU A 197 2.34 8.55 13.11
CA LEU A 197 2.91 9.88 12.91
C LEU A 197 2.81 10.24 11.42
N ASN A 198 2.40 11.46 11.14
CA ASN A 198 2.25 11.98 9.78
C ASN A 198 3.58 12.10 9.05
N ALA A 199 3.64 11.59 7.81
CA ALA A 199 4.76 11.76 6.88
C ALA A 199 6.14 11.47 7.49
N THR A 200 6.23 10.44 8.33
CA THR A 200 7.51 10.05 8.94
C THR A 200 8.24 9.03 8.05
N PRO A 201 9.56 9.16 7.83
CA PRO A 201 10.33 8.16 7.08
C PRO A 201 10.61 6.89 7.89
N LEU A 202 10.28 6.88 9.18
CA LEU A 202 10.59 5.79 10.11
C LEU A 202 10.15 4.39 9.62
N PRO A 203 8.94 4.20 9.06
CA PRO A 203 8.53 2.91 8.52
C PRO A 203 9.48 2.34 7.46
N VAL A 204 10.02 3.20 6.59
CA VAL A 204 10.98 2.81 5.53
C VAL A 204 12.30 2.37 6.17
N TYR A 205 12.84 3.15 7.12
CA TYR A 205 14.09 2.81 7.80
C TYR A 205 14.00 1.48 8.55
N ILE A 206 12.90 1.26 9.28
CA ILE A 206 12.67 0.00 9.99
C ILE A 206 12.57 -1.17 8.99
N ALA A 207 11.84 -1.01 7.89
CA ALA A 207 11.68 -2.07 6.90
C ALA A 207 13.02 -2.45 6.26
N ASN A 208 13.81 -1.46 5.86
CA ASN A 208 15.12 -1.66 5.25
C ASN A 208 16.12 -2.30 6.22
N TYR A 209 16.14 -1.85 7.48
CA TYR A 209 16.94 -2.49 8.54
C TYR A 209 16.60 -3.98 8.70
N ILE A 210 15.29 -4.32 8.68
CA ILE A 210 14.83 -5.70 8.78
C ILE A 210 15.28 -6.51 7.54
N PHE A 211 15.11 -5.98 6.32
CA PHE A 211 15.56 -6.65 5.11
C PHE A 211 17.08 -6.87 5.09
N ASP A 212 17.86 -5.88 5.49
CA ASP A 212 19.31 -5.98 5.58
C ASP A 212 19.74 -7.11 6.53
N SER A 213 19.08 -7.15 7.70
CA SER A 213 19.30 -8.19 8.71
C SER A 213 18.94 -9.59 8.18
N LEU A 214 17.85 -9.73 7.42
CA LEU A 214 17.40 -11.01 6.85
C LEU A 214 18.26 -11.48 5.67
N LEU A 215 18.76 -10.56 4.85
CA LEU A 215 19.63 -10.86 3.71
C LEU A 215 21.09 -11.13 4.13
N GLY A 216 21.41 -10.96 5.42
CA GLY A 216 22.77 -11.13 5.94
C GLY A 216 23.75 -10.07 5.44
N GLY A 217 23.24 -8.91 5.01
CA GLY A 217 24.06 -7.78 4.61
C GLY A 217 24.54 -6.96 5.81
N GLU A 218 25.60 -6.17 5.64
CA GLU A 218 25.92 -5.11 6.61
C GLU A 218 24.72 -4.16 6.71
N VAL A 219 24.17 -4.02 7.92
CA VAL A 219 23.19 -2.99 8.25
C VAL A 219 23.86 -1.65 8.06
N LYS A 220 23.32 -0.81 7.18
CA LYS A 220 23.79 0.56 7.02
C LYS A 220 22.84 1.47 7.80
N ASP A 221 23.39 2.11 8.83
CA ASP A 221 22.73 3.18 9.60
C ASP A 221 22.42 4.40 8.72
#